data_AF-A0A829R820-F1
#
_entry.id   AF-A0A829R820-F1
#
_cell.length_a   1.000
_cell.length_b   1.000
_cell.length_c   1.000
_cell.angle_alpha   90.00
_cell.angle_beta   90.00
_cell.angle_gamma   90.00
#
_symmetry.space_group_name_H-M   'P 1'
#
loop_
_entity.id
_entity.type
_entity.pdbx_description
1 polymer ?
#
loop_
_entity_poly.entity_id
_entity_poly.type
_entity_poly.pdbx_seq_one_letter_code
_entity_poly.pdbx_strand_id
1 'polypeptide(L)'
;MGIAFFIVGGALVYTYTKQTLMLKDKQEQKVKVDRKLASLQDKENLLNDQILKLHDDNYIAKLARSEYYLSKNGEIVFKIDGDKDNSQETDE
;
A
#
# COMPACT_ATOMS: atom_id res chain seq x y z
N MET A 1 2.20 63.43 5.12
CA MET A 1 1.95 62.41 6.15
C MET A 1 0.87 61.40 5.76
N GLY A 2 -0.34 61.81 5.33
CA GLY A 2 -1.42 60.86 5.01
C GLY A 2 -1.14 59.83 3.90
N ILE A 3 -0.46 60.23 2.82
CA ILE A 3 -0.17 59.33 1.67
C ILE A 3 0.75 58.17 2.08
N ALA A 4 1.76 58.42 2.91
CA ALA A 4 2.64 57.37 3.42
C ALA A 4 1.88 56.34 4.27
N PHE A 5 0.88 56.79 5.03
CA PHE A 5 0.01 55.91 5.83
C PHE A 5 -0.83 54.96 4.96
N PHE A 6 -1.36 55.45 3.83
CA PHE A 6 -2.11 54.61 2.89
C PHE A 6 -1.22 53.58 2.18
N ILE A 7 0.03 53.94 1.83
CA ILE A 7 0.99 53.02 1.22
C ILE A 7 1.35 51.89 2.21
N VAL A 8 1.66 52.24 3.45
CA VAL A 8 1.99 51.24 4.50
C VAL A 8 0.78 50.38 4.83
N GLY A 9 -0.42 50.97 4.96
CA GLY A 9 -1.66 50.21 5.20
C GLY A 9 -1.99 49.23 4.07
N GLY A 10 -1.84 49.65 2.81
CA GLY A 10 -2.05 48.78 1.65
C GLY A 10 -1.08 47.60 1.60
N ALA A 11 0.20 47.84 1.91
CA ALA A 11 1.22 46.78 1.97
C ALA A 11 0.93 45.74 3.07
N LEU A 12 0.43 46.18 4.23
CA LEU A 12 0.06 45.28 5.34
C LEU A 12 -1.14 44.39 4.97
N VAL A 13 -2.18 44.97 4.35
CA VAL A 13 -3.36 44.19 3.90
C VAL A 13 -2.97 43.21 2.79
N TYR A 14 -2.09 43.60 1.88
CA TYR A 14 -1.61 42.73 0.81
C TYR A 14 -0.80 41.54 1.35
N THR A 15 0.08 41.76 2.33
CA THR A 15 0.86 40.66 2.94
C THR A 15 -0.01 39.74 3.80
N TYR A 16 -0.98 40.28 4.53
CA TYR A 16 -1.92 39.50 5.35
C TYR A 16 -2.78 38.54 4.51
N THR A 17 -3.31 39.02 3.38
CA THR A 17 -4.11 38.19 2.46
C THR A 17 -3.27 37.10 1.79
N LYS A 18 -2.03 37.40 1.38
CA LYS A 18 -1.08 36.41 0.83
C LYS A 18 -0.71 35.32 1.84
N GLN A 19 -0.45 35.68 3.09
CA GLN A 19 -0.11 34.73 4.14
C GLN A 19 -1.24 33.74 4.41
N THR A 20 -2.48 34.21 4.45
CA THR A 20 -3.66 33.37 4.68
C THR A 20 -3.86 32.34 3.56
N LEU A 21 -3.69 32.76 2.30
CA LEU A 21 -3.75 31.87 1.14
C LEU A 21 -2.63 30.82 1.16
N MET A 22 -1.39 31.23 1.46
CA MET A 22 -0.26 30.29 1.58
C MET A 22 -0.44 29.28 2.73
N LEU A 23 -0.99 29.71 3.86
CA LEU A 23 -1.29 28.84 4.99
C LEU A 23 -2.33 27.79 4.61
N LYS A 24 -3.40 28.19 3.92
CA LYS A 24 -4.44 27.27 3.46
C LYS A 24 -3.89 26.24 2.46
N ASP A 25 -3.09 26.69 1.49
CA ASP A 25 -2.45 25.80 0.53
C ASP A 25 -1.47 24.81 1.20
N LYS A 26 -0.64 25.29 2.13
CA LYS A 26 0.24 24.41 2.93
C LYS A 26 -0.54 23.41 3.77
N GLN A 27 -1.68 23.81 4.36
CA GLN A 27 -2.55 22.91 5.13
C GLN A 27 -3.11 21.80 4.24
N GLU A 28 -3.62 22.16 3.06
CA GLU A 28 -4.14 21.18 2.09
C GLU A 28 -3.05 20.24 1.58
N GLN A 29 -1.86 20.76 1.28
CA GLN A 29 -0.70 19.94 0.90
C GLN A 29 -0.30 18.98 2.03
N LYS A 30 -0.27 19.45 3.28
CA LYS A 30 0.01 18.60 4.44
C LYS A 30 -1.00 17.46 4.55
N VAL A 31 -2.29 17.77 4.47
CA VAL A 31 -3.36 16.74 4.51
C VAL A 31 -3.25 15.75 3.35
N LYS A 32 -2.84 16.18 2.16
CA LYS A 32 -2.59 15.27 1.02
C LYS A 32 -1.39 14.35 1.27
N VAL A 33 -0.29 14.90 1.78
CA VAL A 33 0.92 14.13 2.11
C VAL A 33 0.65 13.15 3.24
N ASP A 34 -0.01 13.57 4.31
CA ASP A 34 -0.35 12.72 5.45
C ASP A 34 -1.25 11.55 5.01
N ARG A 35 -2.25 11.81 4.16
CA ARG A 35 -3.08 10.74 3.58
C ARG A 35 -2.28 9.79 2.70
N LYS A 36 -1.36 10.31 1.89
CA LYS A 36 -0.50 9.48 1.04
C LYS A 36 0.41 8.61 1.91
N LEU A 37 0.98 9.16 2.97
CA LEU A 37 1.83 8.45 3.92
C LEU A 37 1.06 7.31 4.60
N ALA A 38 -0.14 7.59 5.13
CA ALA A 38 -0.98 6.55 5.73
C ALA A 38 -1.28 5.43 4.72
N SER A 39 -1.65 5.77 3.49
CA SER A 39 -1.92 4.75 2.45
C SER A 39 -0.69 3.92 2.07
N LEU A 40 0.52 4.49 2.17
CA LEU A 40 1.77 3.79 1.92
C LEU A 40 2.11 2.85 3.07
N GLN A 41 1.90 3.28 4.32
CA GLN A 41 2.09 2.45 5.50
C GLN A 41 1.14 1.25 5.53
N ASP A 42 -0.13 1.46 5.17
CA ASP A 42 -1.09 0.35 5.06
C ASP A 42 -0.67 -0.68 4.00
N LYS A 43 -0.17 -0.20 2.85
CA LYS A 43 0.39 -1.09 1.81
C LYS A 43 1.62 -1.82 2.30
N GLU A 44 2.54 -1.14 2.98
CA GLU A 44 3.74 -1.75 3.55
C GLU A 44 3.37 -2.88 4.51
N ASN A 45 2.44 -2.63 5.43
CA ASN A 45 1.96 -3.65 6.37
C ASN A 45 1.33 -4.85 5.66
N LEU A 46 0.49 -4.61 4.65
CA LEU A 46 -0.13 -5.66 3.84
C LEU A 46 0.91 -6.49 3.07
N LEU A 47 1.93 -5.83 2.51
CA LEU A 47 3.01 -6.52 1.80
C LEU A 47 3.89 -7.31 2.76
N ASN A 48 4.20 -6.78 3.94
CA ASN A 48 4.95 -7.50 4.96
C ASN A 48 4.20 -8.74 5.45
N ASP A 49 2.89 -8.66 5.65
CA ASP A 49 2.06 -9.82 5.98
C ASP A 49 2.08 -10.88 4.87
N GLN A 50 2.02 -10.46 3.60
CA GLN A 50 2.18 -11.37 2.46
C GLN A 50 3.56 -12.00 2.39
N ILE A 51 4.63 -11.25 2.65
CA ILE A 51 6.00 -11.78 2.71
C ILE A 51 6.12 -12.81 3.82
N LEU A 52 5.59 -12.52 5.01
CA LEU A 52 5.58 -13.48 6.13
C LEU A 52 4.84 -14.77 5.75
N LYS A 53 3.68 -14.66 5.09
CA LYS A 53 2.95 -15.82 4.56
C LYS A 53 3.75 -16.57 3.50
N LEU A 54 4.40 -15.86 2.57
CA LEU A 54 5.24 -16.46 1.54
C LEU A 54 6.49 -17.14 2.11
N HIS A 55 7.01 -16.67 3.25
CA HIS A 55 8.22 -17.19 3.88
C HIS A 55 7.93 -18.23 4.98
N ASP A 56 6.67 -18.49 5.30
CA ASP A 56 6.30 -19.56 6.22
C ASP A 56 6.37 -20.90 5.48
N ASP A 57 7.37 -21.71 5.81
CA ASP A 57 7.58 -23.05 5.26
C ASP A 57 6.33 -23.93 5.35
N ASN A 58 5.48 -23.74 6.38
CA ASN A 58 4.21 -24.48 6.48
C ASN A 58 3.18 -24.01 5.46
N TYR A 59 3.11 -22.71 5.18
CA TYR A 59 2.23 -22.16 4.16
C TYR A 59 2.67 -22.61 2.76
N ILE A 60 3.96 -22.53 2.46
CA ILE A 60 4.54 -23.04 1.19
C ILE A 60 4.25 -24.55 1.06
N ALA A 61 4.48 -25.34 2.11
CA ALA A 61 4.25 -26.77 2.08
C ALA A 61 2.75 -27.14 2.01
N LYS A 62 1.85 -26.26 2.45
CA LYS A 62 0.40 -26.43 2.28
C LYS A 62 -0.03 -26.13 0.85
N LEU A 63 0.47 -25.04 0.27
CA LEU A 63 0.23 -24.67 -1.14
C LEU A 63 0.76 -25.74 -2.09
N ALA A 64 1.97 -26.24 -1.86
CA ALA A 64 2.56 -27.33 -2.62
C ALA A 64 1.69 -28.61 -2.58
N ARG A 65 1.10 -28.93 -1.42
CA ARG A 65 0.18 -30.07 -1.28
C ARG A 65 -1.18 -29.83 -1.92
N SER A 66 -1.76 -28.64 -1.77
CA SER A 66 -3.13 -28.35 -2.23
C SER A 66 -3.23 -28.06 -3.72
N GLU A 67 -2.32 -27.24 -4.26
CA GLU A 67 -2.38 -26.79 -5.65
C GLU A 67 -1.54 -27.66 -6.59
N TYR A 68 -0.46 -28.25 -6.07
CA TYR A 68 0.52 -28.99 -6.90
C TYR A 68 0.63 -30.47 -6.55
N TYR A 69 -0.21 -30.99 -5.64
CA TYR A 69 -0.22 -32.40 -5.23
C TYR A 69 1.17 -32.95 -4.84
N LEU A 70 2.07 -32.08 -4.35
CA LEU A 70 3.42 -32.46 -3.94
C LEU A 70 3.35 -33.16 -2.58
N SER A 71 4.03 -34.30 -2.44
CA SER A 71 4.10 -35.07 -1.20
C SER A 71 5.55 -35.32 -0.79
N LYS A 72 5.80 -35.55 0.51
CA LYS A 72 7.14 -35.86 1.01
C LYS A 72 7.48 -37.33 0.76
N ASN A 73 8.77 -37.66 0.80
CA ASN A 73 9.26 -39.03 0.67
C ASN A 73 8.54 -39.96 1.66
N GLY A 74 7.78 -40.93 1.14
CA GLY A 74 7.01 -41.90 1.92
C GLY A 74 5.51 -41.61 2.08
N GLU A 75 4.99 -40.51 1.51
CA GLU A 75 3.56 -40.19 1.45
C GLU A 75 2.93 -40.68 0.12
N ILE A 76 1.63 -41.04 0.14
CA ILE A 76 0.86 -41.45 -1.06
C ILE A 76 -0.24 -40.40 -1.31
N VAL A 77 -0.28 -39.82 -2.50
CA VAL A 77 -1.30 -38.84 -2.90
C VAL A 77 -2.48 -39.56 -3.53
N PHE A 78 -3.67 -39.41 -2.93
CA PHE A 78 -4.91 -39.96 -3.47
C PHE A 78 -5.58 -38.93 -4.38
N LYS A 79 -5.65 -39.21 -5.68
CA LYS A 79 -6.50 -38.47 -6.62
C LYS A 79 -7.92 -39.03 -6.50
N ILE A 80 -8.90 -38.18 -6.21
CA ILE A 80 -10.30 -38.58 -6.21
C ILE A 80 -10.83 -38.36 -7.63
N ASP A 81 -11.14 -39.46 -8.32
CA ASP A 81 -11.71 -39.43 -9.66
C ASP A 81 -13.13 -38.84 -9.61
N GLY A 82 -13.23 -37.53 -9.81
CA GLY A 82 -14.50 -36.80 -9.71
C GLY A 82 -14.35 -35.28 -9.83
N ASP A 83 -13.18 -34.74 -9.50
CA ASP A 83 -12.89 -33.32 -9.70
C ASP A 83 -12.13 -33.14 -11.02
N LYS A 84 -12.81 -32.51 -11.98
CA LYS A 84 -12.32 -32.40 -13.36
C LYS A 84 -11.23 -31.33 -13.43
N ASP A 85 -10.04 -31.79 -13.79
CA ASP A 85 -9.08 -31.17 -14.72
C ASP A 85 -8.75 -29.68 -14.53
N ASN A 86 -7.58 -29.43 -13.94
CA ASN A 86 -6.60 -28.59 -14.63
C ASN A 86 -5.22 -29.24 -14.48
N SER A 87 -4.97 -30.14 -15.42
CA SER A 87 -3.72 -30.82 -15.73
C SER A 87 -2.50 -29.90 -15.68
N GLN A 88 -1.33 -30.45 -15.30
CA GLN A 88 -0.25 -30.68 -16.26
C GLN A 88 0.64 -31.85 -15.79
N GLU A 89 0.68 -32.87 -16.65
CA GLU A 89 1.79 -33.79 -16.79
C GLU A 89 3.09 -32.99 -17.00
N THR A 90 4.16 -33.41 -16.33
CA THR A 90 5.48 -33.49 -16.96
C THR A 90 6.15 -34.73 -16.42
N ASP A 91 6.22 -35.74 -17.29
CA ASP A 91 7.25 -36.78 -17.30
C ASP A 91 8.64 -36.11 -17.32
N GLU A 92 9.50 -36.53 -16.38
CA GLU A 92 10.93 -36.90 -16.51
C GLU A 92 11.65 -36.84 -15.14
#